data_AF-A0A925BBI3-F1
#
_entry.id   AF-A0A925BBI3-F1
#
_cell.length_a   1.000
_cell.length_b   1.000
_cell.length_c   1.000
_cell.angle_alpha   90.00
_cell.angle_beta   90.00
_cell.angle_gamma   90.00
#
_symmetry.space_group_name_H-M   'P 1'
#
loop_
_entity.id
_entity.type
_entity.pdbx_description
1 polymer ?
#
loop_
_entity_poly.entity_id
_entity_poly.type
_entity_poly.pdbx_seq_one_letter_code
_entity_poly.pdbx_strand_id
1 'polypeptide(L)'
;MEQELPVPHLTGEPITETEETPPGTDAPAWRRLQYFLFFVPHRARAAGEIIWWWEKRRLAYNLIVGAFGVVTLFASGLWMQGPSFWSGPATAALVIGVAANICYCAGWIGEILLQRFLVRPRHRIGPFLMNLALGISLFVVVTPGFVVSLLRLARRVP
;
A
#
# COMPACT_ATOMS: atom_id res chain seq x y z
N MET A 1 -49.29 14.03 -38.23
CA MET A 1 -49.28 12.59 -37.90
C MET A 1 -47.83 12.24 -37.65
N GLU A 2 -47.31 12.67 -36.51
CA GLU A 2 -45.92 12.43 -36.11
C GLU A 2 -45.86 11.07 -35.42
N GLN A 3 -45.08 10.17 -35.99
CA GLN A 3 -44.89 8.82 -35.52
C GLN A 3 -43.82 8.90 -34.42
N GLU A 4 -44.24 8.90 -33.15
CA GLU A 4 -43.32 8.79 -32.02
C GLU A 4 -42.55 7.47 -32.13
N LEU A 5 -41.25 7.57 -32.38
CA LEU A 5 -40.33 6.44 -32.30
C LEU A 5 -40.25 5.98 -30.83
N PRO A 6 -40.37 4.68 -30.55
CA PRO A 6 -40.22 4.18 -29.19
C PRO A 6 -38.78 4.40 -28.75
N VAL A 7 -38.60 5.31 -27.78
CA VAL A 7 -37.35 5.46 -27.03
C VAL A 7 -37.09 4.10 -26.36
N PRO A 8 -35.98 3.41 -26.66
CA PRO A 8 -35.63 2.19 -25.95
C PRO A 8 -35.56 2.57 -24.47
N HIS A 9 -36.47 2.01 -23.69
CA HIS A 9 -36.44 2.15 -22.24
C HIS A 9 -35.01 1.84 -21.80
N LEU A 10 -34.35 2.83 -21.22
CA LEU A 10 -33.19 2.65 -20.37
C LEU A 10 -33.68 1.85 -19.15
N THR A 11 -34.01 0.57 -19.34
CA THR A 11 -33.83 -0.46 -18.32
C THR A 11 -32.33 -0.74 -18.25
N GLY A 12 -31.55 0.32 -18.02
CA GLY A 12 -30.33 0.14 -17.27
C GLY A 12 -30.83 -0.23 -15.90
N GLU A 13 -30.74 -1.53 -15.56
CA GLU A 13 -30.49 -1.91 -14.18
C GLU A 13 -29.63 -0.80 -13.56
N PRO A 14 -30.06 -0.16 -12.45
CA PRO A 14 -29.20 0.79 -11.79
C PRO A 14 -27.88 0.07 -11.63
N ILE A 15 -26.80 0.62 -12.20
CA ILE A 15 -25.47 0.07 -12.04
C ILE A 15 -25.39 -0.11 -10.54
N THR A 16 -25.48 -1.35 -10.09
CA THR A 16 -25.49 -1.69 -8.69
C THR A 16 -24.04 -1.46 -8.35
N GLU A 17 -23.75 -0.20 -8.02
CA GLU A 17 -22.56 0.20 -7.31
C GLU A 17 -22.54 -0.81 -6.18
N THR A 18 -21.65 -1.77 -6.33
CA THR A 18 -21.39 -2.77 -5.31
C THR A 18 -20.77 -1.94 -4.22
N GLU A 19 -21.63 -1.37 -3.39
CA GLU A 19 -21.30 -0.65 -2.19
C GLU A 19 -20.62 -1.72 -1.34
N GLU A 20 -19.30 -1.83 -1.47
CA GLU A 20 -18.53 -2.90 -0.86
C GLU A 20 -18.79 -2.82 0.63
N THR A 21 -19.63 -3.74 1.10
CA THR A 21 -20.11 -3.74 2.47
C THR A 21 -18.90 -3.96 3.37
N PRO A 22 -18.76 -3.17 4.45
CA PRO A 22 -17.67 -3.36 5.39
C PRO A 22 -17.64 -4.81 5.86
N PRO A 23 -16.45 -5.42 5.97
CA PRO A 23 -16.36 -6.78 6.49
C PRO A 23 -16.94 -6.82 7.91
N GLY A 24 -17.84 -7.78 8.16
CA GLY A 24 -18.48 -7.98 9.46
C GLY A 24 -17.48 -8.34 10.57
N THR A 25 -17.95 -8.32 11.81
CA THR A 25 -17.16 -8.69 13.01
C THR A 25 -16.81 -10.17 13.09
N ASP A 26 -17.33 -10.98 12.18
CA ASP A 26 -17.02 -12.38 11.93
C ASP A 26 -15.90 -12.56 10.88
N ALA A 27 -15.65 -11.55 10.04
CA ALA A 27 -14.63 -11.63 9.00
C ALA A 27 -13.21 -11.74 9.59
N PRO A 28 -12.29 -12.47 8.94
CA PRO A 28 -10.92 -12.60 9.44
C PRO A 28 -10.19 -11.26 9.44
N ALA A 29 -9.25 -11.08 10.38
CA ALA A 29 -8.53 -9.81 10.59
C ALA A 29 -7.83 -9.28 9.33
N TRP A 30 -7.27 -10.16 8.50
CA TRP A 30 -6.61 -9.78 7.24
C TRP A 30 -7.56 -9.12 6.24
N ARG A 31 -8.83 -9.57 6.18
CA ARG A 31 -9.85 -8.98 5.31
C ARG A 31 -10.25 -7.59 5.77
N ARG A 32 -10.35 -7.39 7.09
CA ARG A 32 -10.60 -6.06 7.68
C ARG A 32 -9.43 -5.12 7.44
N LEU A 33 -8.20 -5.61 7.54
CA LEU A 33 -7.00 -4.84 7.26
C LEU A 33 -6.92 -4.43 5.78
N GLN A 34 -7.20 -5.35 4.85
CA GLN A 34 -7.25 -5.04 3.42
C GLN A 34 -8.32 -3.99 3.11
N TYR A 35 -9.54 -4.17 3.65
CA TYR A 35 -10.60 -3.17 3.51
C TYR A 35 -10.15 -1.82 4.08
N PHE A 36 -9.59 -1.80 5.29
CA PHE A 36 -9.05 -0.58 5.88
C PHE A 36 -8.00 0.08 4.98
N LEU A 37 -7.02 -0.66 4.45
CA LEU A 37 -5.93 -0.12 3.66
C LEU A 37 -6.38 0.41 2.29
N PHE A 38 -7.29 -0.29 1.61
CA PHE A 38 -7.59 -0.05 0.19
C PHE A 38 -8.98 0.52 -0.08
N PHE A 39 -9.89 0.52 0.89
CA PHE A 39 -11.21 1.10 0.70
C PHE A 39 -11.15 2.64 0.64
N VAL A 40 -11.77 3.19 -0.40
CA VAL A 40 -11.98 4.62 -0.61
C VAL A 40 -13.45 4.83 -0.99
N PRO A 41 -14.19 5.72 -0.28
CA PRO A 41 -15.54 6.10 -0.67
C PRO A 41 -15.56 6.72 -2.07
N HIS A 42 -16.55 6.36 -2.90
CA HIS A 42 -16.68 6.75 -4.31
C HIS A 42 -17.16 8.21 -4.51
N ARG A 43 -16.52 9.18 -3.84
CA ARG A 43 -16.84 10.61 -3.98
C ARG A 43 -15.63 11.44 -4.39
N ALA A 44 -15.86 12.57 -5.04
CA ALA A 44 -14.82 13.57 -5.25
C ALA A 44 -14.29 14.00 -3.88
N ARG A 45 -12.96 13.96 -3.70
CA ARG A 45 -12.32 14.25 -2.42
C ARG A 45 -11.57 15.57 -2.49
N ALA A 46 -11.72 16.38 -1.45
CA ALA A 46 -10.86 17.54 -1.27
C ALA A 46 -9.43 17.10 -0.93
N ALA A 47 -8.42 17.95 -1.20
CA ALA A 47 -7.02 17.66 -0.88
C ALA A 47 -6.81 17.26 0.59
N GLY A 48 -7.51 17.92 1.52
CA GLY A 48 -7.48 17.59 2.94
C GLY A 48 -8.03 16.19 3.27
N GLU A 49 -9.08 15.74 2.58
CA GLU A 49 -9.63 14.38 2.76
C GLU A 49 -8.69 13.31 2.21
N ILE A 50 -7.95 13.61 1.14
CA ILE A 50 -6.91 12.73 0.61
C ILE A 50 -5.80 12.60 1.66
N ILE A 51 -5.25 13.72 2.14
CA ILE A 51 -4.19 13.72 3.15
C ILE A 51 -4.63 12.93 4.39
N TRP A 52 -5.84 13.18 4.89
CA TRP A 52 -6.39 12.47 6.05
C TRP A 52 -6.57 10.98 5.81
N TRP A 53 -7.01 10.58 4.61
CA TRP A 53 -7.14 9.18 4.24
C TRP A 53 -5.78 8.48 4.25
N TRP A 54 -4.74 9.13 3.74
CA TRP A 54 -3.37 8.65 3.83
C TRP A 54 -2.94 8.59 5.30
N GLU A 55 -2.85 9.70 6.02
CA GLU A 55 -2.33 9.75 7.40
C GLU A 55 -2.93 8.69 8.34
N LYS A 56 -4.24 8.41 8.27
CA LYS A 56 -4.88 7.32 9.05
C LYS A 56 -4.25 5.94 8.81
N ARG A 57 -3.76 5.67 7.61
CA ARG A 57 -3.16 4.40 7.19
C ARG A 57 -1.66 4.36 7.37
N ARG A 58 -1.00 5.49 7.68
CA ARG A 58 0.45 5.56 7.89
C ARG A 58 0.91 4.58 8.97
N LEU A 59 0.16 4.47 10.06
CA LEU A 59 0.48 3.54 11.13
C LEU A 59 0.44 2.09 10.65
N ALA A 60 -0.63 1.67 9.96
CA ALA A 60 -0.75 0.32 9.42
C ALA A 60 0.36 0.02 8.39
N TYR A 61 0.66 0.96 7.50
CA TYR A 61 1.76 0.86 6.55
C TYR A 61 3.11 0.66 7.25
N ASN A 62 3.46 1.52 8.21
CA ASN A 62 4.74 1.43 8.93
C ASN A 62 4.83 0.15 9.78
N LEU A 63 3.72 -0.32 10.35
CA LEU A 63 3.68 -1.59 11.07
C LEU A 63 3.95 -2.77 10.14
N ILE A 64 3.35 -2.80 8.94
CA ILE A 64 3.60 -3.87 7.96
C ILE A 64 5.06 -3.85 7.51
N VAL A 65 5.57 -2.69 7.09
CA VAL A 65 6.96 -2.54 6.62
C VAL A 65 7.95 -2.89 7.74
N GLY A 66 7.71 -2.41 8.96
CA GLY A 66 8.53 -2.71 10.13
C GLY A 66 8.50 -4.19 10.52
N ALA A 67 7.33 -4.82 10.51
CA ALA A 67 7.19 -6.26 10.81
C ALA A 67 7.96 -7.11 9.80
N PHE A 68 7.85 -6.81 8.50
CA PHE A 68 8.64 -7.48 7.47
C PHE A 68 10.14 -7.24 7.66
N GLY A 69 10.55 -6.02 8.00
CA GLY A 69 11.95 -5.71 8.30
C GLY A 69 12.51 -6.52 9.45
N VAL A 70 11.75 -6.68 10.53
CA VAL A 70 12.11 -7.55 11.66
C VAL A 70 12.23 -9.01 11.20
N VAL A 71 11.22 -9.54 10.49
CA VAL A 71 11.27 -10.91 9.97
C VAL A 71 12.51 -11.12 9.08
N THR A 72 12.79 -10.20 8.17
CA THR A 72 13.97 -10.25 7.30
C THR A 72 15.27 -10.20 8.09
N LEU A 73 15.36 -9.38 9.13
CA LEU A 73 16.54 -9.28 10.00
C LEU A 73 16.80 -10.61 10.75
N PHE A 74 15.75 -11.22 11.29
CA PHE A 74 15.83 -12.49 12.01
C PHE A 74 16.18 -13.65 11.06
N ALA A 75 15.47 -13.76 9.93
CA ALA A 75 15.69 -14.83 8.95
C ALA A 75 17.09 -14.81 8.33
N SER A 76 17.64 -13.60 8.10
CA SER A 76 19.00 -13.44 7.59
C SER A 76 20.08 -13.60 8.65
N GLY A 77 19.73 -13.65 9.94
CA GLY A 77 20.68 -13.71 11.06
C GLY A 77 21.64 -12.52 11.11
N LEU A 78 21.22 -11.36 10.59
CA LEU A 78 22.02 -10.13 10.60
C LEU A 78 22.13 -9.51 11.99
N TRP A 79 21.17 -9.78 12.86
CA TRP A 79 21.18 -9.35 14.27
C TRP A 79 22.33 -9.97 15.09
N MET A 80 22.91 -11.08 14.63
CA MET A 80 24.00 -11.79 15.32
C MET A 80 25.39 -11.17 15.10
N GLN A 81 25.50 -10.04 14.39
CA GLN A 81 26.79 -9.42 14.06
C GLN A 81 27.48 -8.71 15.23
N GLY A 82 26.95 -8.79 16.45
CA GLY A 82 27.53 -8.13 17.62
C GLY A 82 27.61 -6.61 17.43
N PRO A 83 28.72 -5.94 17.79
CA PRO A 83 28.87 -4.49 17.64
C PRO A 83 28.66 -3.97 16.21
N SER A 84 29.07 -4.75 15.19
CA SER A 84 28.93 -4.39 13.78
C SER A 84 27.48 -4.31 13.30
N PHE A 85 26.53 -4.85 14.08
CA PHE A 85 25.09 -4.69 13.83
C PHE A 85 24.70 -3.21 13.73
N TRP A 86 25.25 -2.37 14.61
CA TRP A 86 24.85 -0.96 14.74
C TRP A 86 25.35 -0.12 13.56
N SER A 87 26.59 -0.34 13.12
CA SER A 87 27.20 0.39 12.00
C SER A 87 26.76 -0.12 10.62
N GLY A 88 26.17 -1.32 10.53
CA GLY A 88 25.73 -1.91 9.28
C GLY A 88 24.21 -2.12 9.24
N PRO A 89 23.70 -3.33 9.58
CA PRO A 89 22.29 -3.67 9.46
C PRO A 89 21.31 -2.68 10.10
N ALA A 90 21.58 -2.18 11.30
CA ALA A 90 20.69 -1.24 11.99
C ALA A 90 20.65 0.12 11.29
N THR A 91 21.81 0.63 10.86
CA THR A 91 21.91 1.87 10.10
C THR A 91 21.18 1.74 8.75
N ALA A 92 21.36 0.62 8.04
CA ALA A 92 20.64 0.36 6.81
C ALA A 92 19.12 0.29 7.03
N ALA A 93 18.66 -0.38 8.09
CA ALA A 93 17.25 -0.43 8.44
C ALA A 93 16.66 0.95 8.73
N LEU A 94 17.41 1.83 9.41
CA LEU A 94 17.01 3.21 9.67
C LEU A 94 16.89 4.01 8.37
N VAL A 95 17.88 3.92 7.47
CA VAL A 95 17.84 4.58 6.15
C VAL A 95 16.64 4.11 5.33
N ILE A 96 16.38 2.79 5.30
CA ILE A 96 15.22 2.22 4.61
C ILE A 96 13.91 2.73 5.25
N GLY A 97 13.83 2.78 6.57
CA GLY A 97 12.67 3.31 7.28
C GLY A 97 12.38 4.78 6.94
N VAL A 98 13.41 5.62 6.88
CA VAL A 98 13.27 7.03 6.45
C VAL A 98 12.83 7.10 4.99
N ALA A 99 13.48 6.35 4.10
CA ALA A 99 13.13 6.31 2.67
C ALA A 99 11.69 5.85 2.45
N ALA A 100 11.21 4.83 3.18
CA ALA A 100 9.84 4.35 3.13
C ALA A 100 8.84 5.46 3.50
N ASN A 101 9.12 6.25 4.54
CA ASN A 101 8.28 7.37 4.93
C ASN A 101 8.28 8.50 3.87
N ILE A 102 9.41 8.76 3.21
CA ILE A 102 9.49 9.71 2.09
C ILE A 102 8.64 9.21 0.90
N CYS A 103 8.78 7.94 0.51
CA CYS A 103 7.97 7.32 -0.55
C CYS A 103 6.48 7.36 -0.21
N TYR A 104 6.13 7.13 1.06
CA TYR A 104 4.76 7.24 1.55
C TYR A 104 4.20 8.67 1.38
N CYS A 105 4.98 9.69 1.74
CA CYS A 105 4.60 11.10 1.54
C CYS A 105 4.43 11.45 0.06
N ALA A 106 5.29 10.90 -0.81
CA ALA A 106 5.14 11.07 -2.26
C ALA A 106 3.81 10.47 -2.78
N GLY A 107 3.24 9.48 -2.10
CA GLY A 107 1.96 8.86 -2.48
C GLY A 107 0.77 9.82 -2.45
N TRP A 108 0.56 10.52 -1.34
CA TRP A 108 -0.56 11.48 -1.23
C TRP A 108 -0.33 12.74 -2.06
N ILE A 109 0.92 13.20 -2.18
CA ILE A 109 1.30 14.30 -3.09
C ILE A 109 0.98 13.90 -4.54
N GLY A 110 1.42 12.69 -4.92
CA GLY A 110 1.16 12.12 -6.24
C GLY A 110 -0.33 12.02 -6.54
N GLU A 111 -1.15 11.58 -5.58
CA GLU A 111 -2.59 11.52 -5.74
C GLU A 111 -3.21 12.91 -5.98
N ILE A 112 -2.82 13.93 -5.21
CA ILE A 112 -3.32 15.30 -5.38
C ILE A 112 -2.95 15.84 -6.77
N LEU A 113 -1.69 15.65 -7.19
CA LEU A 113 -1.22 16.09 -8.50
C LEU A 113 -1.99 15.36 -9.62
N LEU A 114 -2.15 14.05 -9.52
CA LEU A 114 -2.88 13.27 -10.52
C LEU A 114 -4.34 13.71 -10.63
N GLN A 115 -5.01 13.97 -9.50
CA GLN A 115 -6.38 14.48 -9.50
C GLN A 115 -6.49 15.88 -10.11
N ARG A 116 -5.45 16.72 -9.96
CA ARG A 116 -5.41 18.06 -10.56
C ARG A 116 -5.20 18.04 -12.07
N PHE A 117 -4.42 17.10 -12.59
CA PHE A 117 -4.09 17.01 -14.00
C PHE A 117 -5.02 16.10 -14.82
N LEU A 118 -5.74 15.16 -14.18
CA LEU A 118 -6.66 14.28 -14.86
C LEU A 118 -8.04 14.91 -15.02
N VAL A 119 -8.51 15.02 -16.27
CA VAL A 119 -9.84 15.55 -16.64
C VAL A 119 -10.99 14.73 -16.02
N ARG A 120 -10.76 13.47 -15.69
CA ARG A 120 -11.72 12.61 -14.97
C ARG A 120 -11.05 11.96 -13.76
N PRO A 121 -11.40 12.35 -12.52
CA PRO A 121 -10.81 11.76 -11.33
C PRO A 121 -11.18 10.26 -11.27
N ARG A 122 -10.16 9.40 -11.24
CA ARG A 122 -10.34 7.96 -11.04
C ARG A 122 -10.41 7.69 -9.54
N HIS A 123 -11.52 7.12 -9.08
CA HIS A 123 -11.75 6.76 -7.67
C HIS A 123 -10.72 5.77 -7.09
N ARG A 124 -9.96 5.05 -7.93
CA ARG A 124 -8.96 4.04 -7.53
C ARG A 124 -7.51 4.53 -7.48
N ILE A 125 -7.24 5.83 -7.63
CA ILE A 125 -5.85 6.34 -7.63
C ILE A 125 -5.17 6.12 -6.27
N GLY A 126 -5.83 6.52 -5.17
CA GLY A 126 -5.28 6.36 -3.81
C GLY A 126 -4.92 4.91 -3.46
N PRO A 127 -5.84 3.94 -3.59
CA PRO A 127 -5.57 2.53 -3.30
C PRO A 127 -4.47 1.94 -4.19
N PHE A 128 -4.42 2.33 -5.46
CA PHE A 128 -3.36 1.90 -6.37
C PHE A 128 -1.98 2.42 -5.92
N LEU A 129 -1.87 3.72 -5.61
CA LEU A 129 -0.62 4.33 -5.13
C LEU A 129 -0.20 3.76 -3.77
N MET A 130 -1.15 3.49 -2.87
CA MET A 130 -0.89 2.83 -1.59
C MET A 130 -0.31 1.42 -1.82
N ASN A 131 -0.91 0.64 -2.72
CA ASN A 131 -0.41 -0.70 -3.05
C ASN A 131 0.99 -0.64 -3.68
N LEU A 132 1.22 0.31 -4.60
CA LEU A 132 2.53 0.52 -5.22
C LEU A 132 3.60 0.89 -4.18
N ALA A 133 3.30 1.86 -3.31
CA ALA A 133 4.21 2.27 -2.24
C ALA A 133 4.53 1.10 -1.29
N LEU A 134 3.51 0.34 -0.87
CA LEU A 134 3.68 -0.83 -0.02
C LEU A 134 4.52 -1.91 -0.71
N GLY A 135 4.22 -2.24 -1.97
CA GLY A 135 4.94 -3.24 -2.76
C GLY A 135 6.42 -2.89 -2.93
N ILE A 136 6.73 -1.66 -3.33
CA ILE A 136 8.12 -1.18 -3.45
C ILE A 136 8.84 -1.27 -2.10
N SER A 137 8.19 -0.85 -1.01
CA SER A 137 8.80 -0.84 0.31
C SER A 137 9.12 -2.25 0.80
N LEU A 138 8.17 -3.18 0.63
CA LEU A 138 8.38 -4.59 0.97
C LEU A 138 9.48 -5.23 0.12
N PHE A 139 9.54 -4.91 -1.18
CA PHE A 139 10.61 -5.37 -2.04
C PHE A 139 11.99 -4.90 -1.55
N VAL A 140 12.13 -3.62 -1.21
CA VAL A 140 13.39 -3.04 -0.70
C VAL A 140 13.76 -3.64 0.66
N VAL A 141 12.78 -3.86 1.55
CA VAL A 141 13.02 -4.43 2.88
C VAL A 141 13.45 -5.89 2.80
N VAL A 142 12.80 -6.71 1.97
CA VAL A 142 13.04 -8.16 1.93
C VAL A 142 14.30 -8.52 1.16
N THR A 143 14.60 -7.80 0.07
CA THR A 143 15.72 -8.11 -0.84
C THR A 143 17.06 -8.29 -0.14
N PRO A 144 17.53 -7.38 0.76
CA PRO A 144 18.83 -7.53 1.41
C PRO A 144 18.96 -8.81 2.24
N GLY A 145 17.94 -9.15 3.03
CA GLY A 145 17.99 -10.37 3.83
C GLY A 145 17.90 -11.63 2.97
N PHE A 146 17.12 -11.60 1.88
CA PHE A 146 17.09 -12.69 0.91
C PHE A 146 18.48 -12.93 0.28
N VAL A 147 19.13 -11.86 -0.19
CA VAL A 147 20.49 -11.93 -0.76
C VAL A 147 21.49 -12.48 0.26
N VAL A 148 21.49 -11.98 1.49
CA VAL A 148 22.39 -12.47 2.55
C VAL A 148 22.15 -13.95 2.85
N SER A 149 20.89 -14.37 2.95
CA SER A 149 20.53 -15.77 3.17
C SER A 149 21.01 -16.68 2.03
N LEU A 150 20.82 -16.26 0.77
CA LEU A 150 21.32 -17.00 -0.39
C LEU A 150 22.85 -17.12 -0.38
N LEU A 151 23.56 -16.01 -0.12
CA LEU A 151 25.02 -16.02 -0.05
C LEU A 151 25.55 -16.92 1.06
N ARG A 152 24.87 -16.94 2.22
CA ARG A 152 25.22 -17.86 3.32
C ARG A 152 24.99 -19.31 2.94
N LEU A 153 23.89 -19.61 2.24
CA LEU A 153 23.61 -20.96 1.77
C LEU A 153 24.64 -21.41 0.73
N ALA A 154 24.95 -20.56 -0.25
CA ALA A 154 25.94 -20.85 -1.29
C ALA A 154 27.33 -21.13 -0.71
N ARG A 155 27.75 -20.42 0.35
CA ARG A 155 29.03 -20.66 1.03
C ARG A 155 29.08 -21.94 1.88
N ARG A 156 27.93 -22.56 2.17
CA ARG A 156 27.83 -23.81 2.95
C ARG A 156 27.86 -25.06 2.07
N VAL A 157 27.66 -24.91 0.77
CA VAL A 157 27.77 -26.02 -0.19
C VAL A 157 29.23 -26.09 -0.65
N PRO A 158 29.94 -27.20 -0.37
CA PRO A 158 31.35 -27.37 -0.75
C PRO A 158 31.57 -27.50 -2.26
#